data_AF-A0A7W4DVQ5-F1
#
_entry.id   AF-A0A7W4DVQ5-F1
#
_cell.length_a   1.000
_cell.length_b   1.000
_cell.length_c   1.000
_cell.angle_alpha   90.00
_cell.angle_beta   90.00
_cell.angle_gamma   90.00
#
_symmetry.space_group_name_H-M   'P 1'
#
loop_
_entity.id
_entity.type
_entity.pdbx_description
1 polymer ?
#
loop_
_entity_poly.entity_id
_entity_poly.type
_entity_poly.pdbx_seq_one_letter_code
_entity_poly.pdbx_strand_id
1 'polypeptide(L)'
;MRIAPVVAVWVIVAVECVSAQVVNTHSPYSRYGLGLQEHQAYSGVLGWGGVSIGVLQKNAVNPANPASYGRQDSMTFMFDFGVQGGYTRYLTQSGEARNAGQGN
;
A
#
# COMPACT_ATOMS: atom_id res chain seq x y z
N MET A 1 23.25 30.54 -6.06
CA MET A 1 21.92 30.25 -5.47
C MET A 1 21.58 28.80 -5.79
N ARG A 2 21.47 27.90 -4.80
CA ARG A 2 21.22 26.46 -5.04
C ARG A 2 19.71 26.27 -5.18
N ILE A 3 19.23 26.00 -6.39
CA ILE A 3 17.79 25.83 -6.72
C ILE A 3 17.26 24.42 -6.42
N ALA A 4 18.16 23.43 -6.29
CA ALA A 4 17.82 22.05 -5.96
C ALA A 4 16.96 21.86 -4.69
N PRO A 5 17.21 22.54 -3.54
CA PRO A 5 16.36 22.40 -2.37
C PRO A 5 14.94 22.92 -2.58
N VAL A 6 14.76 23.96 -3.41
CA VAL A 6 13.44 24.55 -3.67
C VAL A 6 12.59 23.59 -4.52
N VAL A 7 13.19 22.99 -5.55
CA VAL A 7 12.49 22.01 -6.39
C VAL A 7 12.09 20.76 -5.61
N ALA A 8 12.96 20.27 -4.71
CA ALA A 8 12.65 19.12 -3.86
C ALA A 8 11.44 19.37 -2.94
N VAL A 9 11.33 20.58 -2.37
CA VAL A 9 10.19 20.95 -1.53
C VAL A 9 8.88 20.97 -2.33
N TRP A 10 8.90 21.52 -3.55
CA TRP A 10 7.72 21.54 -4.42
C TRP A 10 7.28 20.14 -4.86
N VAL A 11 8.22 19.21 -5.10
CA VAL A 11 7.89 17.81 -5.43
C VAL A 11 7.23 17.11 -4.25
N ILE A 12 7.68 17.35 -3.02
CA ILE A 12 7.07 16.75 -1.81
C ILE A 12 5.65 17.28 -1.60
N VAL A 13 5.43 18.59 -1.75
CA VAL A 13 4.10 19.21 -1.59
C VAL A 13 3.10 18.72 -2.65
N ALA A 14 3.54 18.46 -3.88
CA ALA A 14 2.66 18.00 -4.95
C ALA A 14 2.12 16.56 -4.73
N VAL A 15 2.84 15.72 -3.97
CA VAL A 15 2.42 14.33 -3.68
C VAL A 15 1.19 14.29 -2.76
N GLU A 16 1.00 15.29 -1.90
CA GLU A 16 -0.11 15.30 -0.93
C GLU A 16 -1.47 15.69 -1.53
N CYS A 17 -1.51 16.21 -2.77
CA CYS A 17 -2.75 16.64 -3.41
C CYS A 17 -3.60 15.51 -4.03
N VAL A 18 -3.19 14.24 -3.92
CA VAL A 18 -3.82 13.12 -4.66
C VAL A 18 -4.90 12.36 -3.86
N SER A 19 -5.11 12.65 -2.57
CA SER A 19 -6.03 11.86 -1.73
C SER A 19 -7.46 12.43 -1.72
N ALA A 20 -8.27 12.15 -2.75
CA ALA A 20 -9.73 12.33 -2.69
C ALA A 20 -10.49 11.51 -3.75
N GLN A 21 -10.57 10.18 -3.60
CA GLN A 21 -11.52 9.35 -4.36
C GLN A 21 -12.14 8.28 -3.46
N VAL A 22 -13.39 8.48 -3.02
CA VAL A 22 -14.15 7.49 -2.25
C VAL A 22 -14.76 6.49 -3.23
N VAL A 23 -14.17 5.31 -3.29
CA VAL A 23 -14.57 4.25 -4.21
C VAL A 23 -14.66 2.94 -3.47
N ASN A 24 -15.82 2.67 -2.88
CA ASN A 24 -16.11 1.36 -2.31
C ASN A 24 -17.61 1.14 -2.19
N THR A 25 -18.21 0.67 -3.28
CA THR A 25 -19.67 0.64 -3.49
C THR A 25 -20.31 -0.73 -3.21
N HIS A 26 -19.60 -1.69 -2.61
CA HIS A 26 -20.09 -3.08 -2.52
C HIS A 26 -20.76 -3.49 -1.20
N SER A 27 -20.63 -2.70 -0.12
CA SER A 27 -21.34 -2.93 1.14
C SER A 27 -21.18 -1.71 2.07
N PRO A 28 -22.06 -1.53 3.09
CA PRO A 28 -21.89 -0.48 4.10
C PRO A 28 -20.50 -0.45 4.75
N TYR A 29 -19.80 -1.60 4.83
CA TYR A 29 -18.46 -1.74 5.41
C TYR A 29 -17.33 -1.34 4.46
N SER A 30 -17.49 -1.55 3.15
CA SER A 30 -16.48 -1.13 2.17
C SER A 30 -16.37 0.40 2.11
N ARG A 31 -17.49 1.14 2.26
CA ARG A 31 -17.52 2.62 2.15
C ARG A 31 -16.62 3.32 3.17
N TYR A 32 -16.46 2.71 4.35
CA TYR A 32 -15.62 3.22 5.44
C TYR A 32 -14.25 2.51 5.50
N GLY A 33 -13.92 1.65 4.53
CA GLY A 33 -12.67 0.87 4.53
C GLY A 33 -12.65 -0.27 5.55
N LEU A 34 -13.71 -0.47 6.35
CA LEU A 34 -13.78 -1.49 7.39
C LEU A 34 -13.90 -2.93 6.86
N GLY A 35 -14.26 -3.10 5.58
CA GLY A 35 -14.44 -4.40 4.93
C GLY A 35 -13.33 -4.80 3.95
N LEU A 36 -12.34 -3.93 3.73
CA LEU A 36 -11.18 -4.22 2.90
C LEU A 36 -9.96 -4.27 3.80
N GLN A 37 -9.57 -5.49 4.16
CA GLN A 37 -8.35 -5.70 4.94
C GLN A 37 -7.16 -5.55 3.97
N GLU A 38 -6.50 -4.39 4.01
CA GLU A 38 -5.22 -4.23 3.33
C GLU A 38 -4.21 -5.24 3.89
N HIS A 39 -3.56 -5.97 3.01
CA HIS A 39 -2.60 -7.00 3.41
C HIS A 39 -1.30 -6.32 3.85
N GLN A 40 -1.10 -6.25 5.17
CA GLN A 40 0.14 -5.75 5.76
C GLN A 40 1.26 -6.77 5.53
N ALA A 41 1.95 -6.67 4.39
CA ALA A 41 3.18 -7.41 4.12
C ALA A 41 4.16 -6.58 3.32
N TYR A 42 5.43 -6.94 3.41
CA TYR A 42 6.48 -6.32 2.60
C TYR A 42 6.30 -6.68 1.12
N SER A 43 6.85 -5.84 0.24
CA SER A 43 6.65 -5.88 -1.22
C SER A 43 6.82 -7.25 -1.90
N GLY A 44 7.79 -8.06 -1.47
CA GLY A 44 8.03 -9.38 -2.06
C GLY A 44 6.93 -10.40 -1.78
N VAL A 45 6.30 -10.35 -0.61
CA VAL A 45 5.19 -11.25 -0.27
C VAL A 45 3.91 -10.88 -0.99
N LEU A 46 3.69 -9.59 -1.26
CA LEU A 46 2.57 -9.15 -2.09
C LEU A 46 2.65 -9.77 -3.50
N GLY A 47 3.85 -9.91 -4.06
CA GLY A 47 4.08 -10.62 -5.33
C GLY A 47 3.79 -12.13 -5.28
N TRP A 48 3.75 -12.74 -4.09
CA TRP A 48 3.42 -14.15 -3.88
C TRP A 48 1.95 -14.36 -3.50
N GLY A 49 1.09 -13.36 -3.72
CA GLY A 49 -0.32 -13.43 -3.37
C GLY A 49 -0.60 -13.24 -1.88
N GLY A 50 0.33 -12.63 -1.12
CA GLY A 50 0.11 -12.30 0.28
C GLY A 50 0.41 -13.42 1.28
N VAL A 51 1.23 -14.41 0.90
CA VAL A 51 1.63 -15.48 1.82
C VAL A 51 2.82 -15.03 2.68
N SER A 52 2.55 -14.57 3.91
CA SER A 52 3.57 -14.01 4.84
C SER A 52 3.86 -14.87 6.07
N ILE A 53 2.95 -15.75 6.51
CA ILE A 53 3.05 -16.37 7.85
C ILE A 53 4.26 -17.29 8.03
N GLY A 54 4.70 -17.97 6.96
CA GLY A 54 5.87 -18.85 6.97
C GLY A 54 7.17 -18.18 6.50
N VAL A 55 7.12 -16.89 6.14
CA VAL A 55 8.25 -16.21 5.50
C VAL A 55 9.17 -15.63 6.58
N LEU A 56 10.41 -16.15 6.61
CA LEU A 56 11.48 -15.67 7.47
C LEU A 56 12.64 -15.15 6.61
N GLN A 57 12.71 -13.83 6.44
CA GLN A 57 13.83 -13.15 5.78
C GLN A 57 14.56 -12.25 6.77
N LYS A 58 15.89 -12.31 6.74
CA LYS A 58 16.78 -11.45 7.55
C LYS A 58 16.80 -9.99 7.10
N ASN A 59 16.46 -9.74 5.82
CA ASN A 59 16.55 -8.43 5.18
C ASN A 59 15.17 -7.80 4.90
N ALA A 60 14.08 -8.36 5.44
CA ALA A 60 12.74 -7.78 5.32
C ALA A 60 12.04 -7.78 6.69
N VAL A 61 11.20 -6.79 6.93
CA VAL A 61 10.33 -6.73 8.11
C VAL A 61 8.97 -7.32 7.73
N ASN A 62 8.54 -8.35 8.43
CA ASN A 62 7.27 -9.02 8.15
C ASN A 62 6.28 -8.79 9.32
N PRO A 63 5.38 -7.79 9.21
CA PRO A 63 4.43 -7.47 10.28
C PRO A 63 3.40 -8.58 10.54
N ALA A 64 3.13 -9.44 9.54
CA ALA A 64 2.20 -10.57 9.68
C ALA A 64 2.81 -11.76 10.44
N ASN A 65 4.13 -11.78 10.69
CA ASN A 65 4.78 -12.83 11.46
C ASN A 65 5.77 -12.27 12.50
N PRO A 66 5.31 -12.01 13.74
CA PRO A 66 6.17 -11.49 14.82
C PRO A 66 7.36 -12.40 15.17
N ALA A 67 7.27 -13.71 14.93
CA ALA A 67 8.37 -14.64 15.20
C ALA A 67 9.56 -14.45 14.23
N SER A 68 9.34 -13.81 13.08
CA SER A 68 10.40 -13.55 12.10
C SER A 68 11.45 -12.53 12.59
N TYR A 69 11.11 -11.69 13.57
CA TYR A 69 11.99 -10.65 14.08
C TYR A 69 13.20 -11.19 14.84
N GLY A 70 13.12 -12.41 15.39
CA GLY A 70 14.26 -13.06 16.04
C GLY A 70 15.43 -13.40 15.11
N ARG A 71 15.24 -13.31 13.79
CA ARG A 71 16.31 -13.48 12.79
C ARG A 71 16.98 -12.16 12.37
N GLN A 72 16.50 -11.02 12.85
CA GLN A 72 17.08 -9.70 12.57
C GLN A 72 18.22 -9.42 13.55
N ASP A 73 19.33 -8.87 13.05
CA ASP A 73 20.48 -8.51 13.88
C ASP A 73 20.29 -7.11 14.49
N SER A 74 20.60 -6.99 15.79
CA SER A 74 20.49 -5.78 16.61
C SER A 74 21.31 -4.57 16.13
N MET A 75 22.33 -4.81 15.30
CA MET A 75 23.25 -3.78 14.78
C MET A 75 22.93 -3.31 13.36
N THR A 76 21.85 -3.82 12.75
CA THR A 76 21.50 -3.48 11.36
C THR A 76 20.33 -2.51 11.32
N PHE A 77 20.48 -1.39 10.60
CA PHE A 77 19.37 -0.49 10.28
C PHE A 77 18.69 -0.94 8.97
N MET A 78 17.37 -1.11 9.01
CA MET A 78 16.57 -1.55 7.87
C MET A 78 15.46 -0.54 7.60
N PHE A 79 15.33 -0.10 6.36
CA PHE A 79 14.29 0.80 5.89
C PHE A 79 13.66 0.22 4.61
N ASP A 80 12.35 0.01 4.64
CA ASP A 80 11.57 -0.47 3.50
C ASP A 80 10.50 0.57 3.17
N PHE A 81 10.41 0.95 1.88
CA PHE A 81 9.37 1.84 1.39
C PHE A 81 8.77 1.25 0.11
N GLY A 82 7.45 1.25 0.03
CA GLY A 82 6.71 0.74 -1.12
C GLY A 82 5.45 1.56 -1.35
N VAL A 83 5.08 1.71 -2.61
CA VAL A 83 3.83 2.36 -3.03
C VAL A 83 2.98 1.31 -3.73
N GLN A 84 1.74 1.15 -3.27
CA GLN A 84 0.75 0.26 -3.88
C GLN A 84 -0.47 1.09 -4.31
N GLY A 85 -1.00 0.79 -5.48
CA GLY A 85 -2.23 1.41 -6.00
C GLY A 85 -3.04 0.38 -6.77
N GLY A 86 -4.35 0.41 -6.58
CA GLY A 86 -5.30 -0.42 -7.34
C GLY A 86 -6.26 0.44 -8.15
N TYR A 87 -6.93 -0.17 -9.12
CA TYR A 87 -8.12 0.42 -9.73
C TYR A 87 -9.20 -0.64 -9.85
N THR A 88 -10.44 -0.27 -9.51
CA THR A 88 -11.58 -1.17 -9.61
C THR A 88 -12.48 -0.69 -10.74
N ARG A 89 -12.87 -1.62 -11.64
CA ARG A 89 -13.81 -1.36 -12.72
C ARG A 89 -15.17 -1.95 -12.37
N TYR A 90 -16.18 -1.10 -12.24
CA TYR A 90 -17.55 -1.54 -12.03
C TYR A 90 -18.28 -1.71 -13.36
N LEU A 91 -18.95 -2.84 -13.53
CA LEU A 91 -19.81 -3.14 -14.67
C LEU A 91 -21.27 -3.10 -14.18
N THR A 92 -22.07 -2.17 -14.70
CA THR A 92 -23.51 -2.13 -14.44
C THR A 92 -24.25 -3.02 -15.45
N GLN A 93 -25.41 -3.56 -15.08
CA GLN A 93 -26.28 -4.36 -15.97
C GLN A 93 -26.66 -3.66 -17.29
N SER A 94 -26.54 -2.33 -17.35
CA SER A 94 -26.75 -1.50 -18.55
C SER A 94 -25.52 -1.37 -19.46
N GLY A 95 -24.40 -2.02 -19.17
CA GLY A 95 -23.19 -1.99 -20.00
C GLY A 95 -22.29 -0.76 -19.81
N GLU A 96 -22.64 0.17 -18.91
CA GLU A 96 -21.76 1.29 -18.58
C GLU A 96 -20.64 0.84 -17.63
N ALA A 97 -19.40 0.99 -18.08
CA ALA A 97 -18.21 0.76 -17.28
C ALA A 97 -17.85 2.03 -16.51
N ARG A 98 -17.87 1.97 -15.17
CA ARG A 98 -17.37 3.05 -14.33
C ARG A 98 -16.02 2.66 -13.73
N ASN A 99 -14.99 3.40 -14.12
CA ASN A 99 -13.64 3.26 -13.57
C ASN A 99 -13.58 4.07 -12.28
N ALA A 100 -13.07 3.47 -11.23
CA ALA A 100 -13.00 4.12 -9.96
C ALA A 100 -11.68 3.72 -9.27
N GLY A 101 -10.86 4.73 -8.92
CA GLY A 101 -9.53 4.52 -8.35
C GLY A 101 -9.64 3.86 -6.98
N GLN A 102 -8.98 2.72 -6.81
CA GLN A 102 -8.89 2.04 -5.51
C GLN A 102 -7.68 2.65 -4.79
N GLY A 103 -7.94 3.74 -4.09
CA GLY A 103 -6.96 4.35 -3.19
C GLY A 103 -6.83 3.50 -1.92
N ASN A 104 -5.58 3.21 -1.54
CA ASN A 104 -5.20 2.76 -0.20
C ASN A 104 -5.36 3.91 0.78
#